data_AF-A0A1N7MP42-F1
#
_entry.id   AF-A0A1N7MP42-F1
#
_cell.length_a   1.000
_cell.length_b   1.000
_cell.length_c   1.000
_cell.angle_alpha   90.00
_cell.angle_beta   90.00
_cell.angle_gamma   90.00
#
_symmetry.space_group_name_H-M   'P 1'
#
loop_
_entity.id
_entity.type
_entity.pdbx_description
1 polymer ?
#
loop_
_entity_poly.entity_id
_entity_poly.type
_entity_poly.pdbx_seq_one_letter_code
_entity_poly.pdbx_strand_id
1 'polypeptide(L)'
;MYCSTQDLTDRFGSDELITLTAVANAFGEFPEQVNQVQVDRAIADASATIDSYLAARYPLPLPQIPPVLNRFACDMARYFLHDRSPLEEVTARYKEAVRYLEKVAIGAITLGIDAQGQRPETMDGAFVTSAGSVFGRTDKGFI
;
A
#
# COMPACT_ATOMS: atom_id res chain seq x y z
N MET A 1 -5.46 12.27 4.05
CA MET A 1 -4.50 12.06 2.95
C MET A 1 -3.48 11.03 3.41
N TYR A 2 -3.24 9.99 2.62
CA TYR A 2 -2.44 8.82 3.02
C TYR A 2 -1.06 8.71 2.37
N CYS A 3 -0.85 9.41 1.26
CA CYS A 3 0.44 9.51 0.57
C CYS A 3 0.67 10.96 0.14
N SER A 4 1.92 11.28 -0.18
CA SER A 4 2.36 12.56 -0.70
C SER A 4 2.98 12.42 -2.09
N THR A 5 3.16 13.54 -2.78
CA THR A 5 3.89 13.59 -4.06
C THR A 5 5.33 13.09 -3.91
N GLN A 6 5.96 13.33 -2.77
CA GLN A 6 7.30 12.82 -2.50
C GLN A 6 7.29 11.29 -2.40
N ASP A 7 6.30 10.69 -1.74
CA ASP A 7 6.19 9.22 -1.65
C ASP A 7 6.00 8.58 -3.03
N LEU A 8 5.24 9.24 -3.93
CA LEU A 8 5.11 8.79 -5.31
C LEU A 8 6.42 8.91 -6.08
N THR A 9 7.13 10.04 -5.90
CA THR A 9 8.42 10.29 -6.56
C THR A 9 9.49 9.30 -6.09
N ASP A 10 9.57 9.04 -4.78
CA ASP A 10 10.53 8.10 -4.20
C ASP A 10 10.29 6.66 -4.66
N ARG A 11 9.02 6.33 -4.97
CA ARG A 11 8.61 4.95 -5.28
C ARG A 11 8.58 4.64 -6.78
N PHE A 12 8.20 5.60 -7.62
CA PHE A 12 8.01 5.42 -9.06
C PHE A 12 8.98 6.28 -9.91
N GLY A 13 9.61 7.28 -9.31
CA GLY A 13 10.49 8.22 -10.00
C GLY A 13 9.75 9.40 -10.61
N SER A 14 10.46 10.53 -10.75
CA SER A 14 9.93 11.76 -11.34
C SER A 14 9.59 11.60 -12.82
N ASP A 15 10.38 10.84 -13.57
CA ASP A 15 10.23 10.68 -15.02
C ASP A 15 8.94 9.96 -15.38
N GLU A 16 8.57 8.96 -14.57
CA GLU A 16 7.29 8.28 -14.72
C GLU A 16 6.13 9.25 -14.44
N LEU A 17 6.20 10.01 -13.35
CA LEU A 17 5.14 10.98 -13.00
C LEU A 17 4.99 12.08 -14.06
N ILE A 18 6.08 12.57 -14.63
CA ILE A 18 6.05 13.50 -15.76
C ILE A 18 5.32 12.84 -16.93
N THR A 19 5.68 11.61 -17.30
CA THR A 19 5.07 10.89 -18.41
C THR A 19 3.58 10.64 -18.21
N LEU A 20 3.18 10.23 -17.00
CA LEU A 20 1.78 9.95 -16.67
C LEU A 20 0.93 11.20 -16.62
N THR A 21 1.51 12.34 -16.27
CA THR A 21 0.80 13.62 -16.21
C THR A 21 1.00 14.49 -17.44
N ALA A 22 1.74 14.00 -18.43
CA ALA A 22 2.08 14.72 -19.64
C ALA A 22 0.81 14.99 -20.46
N VAL A 23 0.38 16.24 -20.44
CA VAL A 23 -0.69 16.74 -21.32
C VAL A 23 -0.04 17.71 -22.28
N ALA A 24 -0.13 17.41 -23.57
CA ALA A 24 0.38 18.29 -24.61
C ALA A 24 -0.32 19.66 -24.50
N ASN A 25 0.46 20.74 -24.55
CA ASN A 25 -0.10 22.08 -24.59
C ASN A 25 -0.78 22.34 -25.97
N ALA A 26 -1.38 23.51 -26.14
CA ALA A 26 -2.04 23.88 -27.40
C ALA A 26 -1.11 23.86 -28.64
N PHE A 27 0.21 23.82 -28.42
CA PHE A 27 1.25 23.77 -29.45
C PHE A 27 1.83 22.36 -29.67
N GLY A 28 1.32 21.35 -28.97
CA GLY A 28 1.78 19.96 -29.10
C GLY A 28 3.06 19.65 -28.33
N GLU A 29 3.53 20.55 -27.46
CA GLU A 29 4.72 20.35 -26.64
C GLU A 29 4.34 19.63 -25.33
N PHE A 30 5.20 18.72 -24.89
CA PHE A 30 5.05 18.01 -23.63
C PHE A 30 5.84 18.71 -22.52
N PRO A 31 5.26 18.84 -21.31
CA PRO A 31 5.95 19.44 -20.19
C PRO A 31 7.10 18.55 -19.69
N GLU A 32 8.21 19.17 -19.27
CA GLU A 32 9.35 18.49 -18.62
C GLU A 32 9.20 18.42 -17.08
N GLN A 33 8.06 18.87 -16.55
CA GLN A 33 7.79 18.95 -15.12
C GLN A 33 6.50 18.20 -14.77
N VAL A 34 6.47 17.66 -13.56
CA VAL A 34 5.29 16.97 -13.02
C VAL A 34 4.13 17.95 -12.93
N ASN A 35 2.96 17.57 -13.48
CA ASN A 35 1.75 18.36 -13.29
C ASN A 35 1.20 18.13 -11.87
N GLN A 36 1.59 19.01 -10.95
CA GLN A 36 1.22 18.90 -9.54
C GLN A 36 -0.30 18.80 -9.33
N VAL A 37 -1.10 19.50 -10.13
CA VAL A 37 -2.56 19.50 -10.01
C VAL A 37 -3.16 18.13 -10.31
N GLN A 38 -2.64 17.43 -11.33
CA GLN A 38 -3.09 16.07 -11.65
C GLN A 38 -2.68 15.06 -10.57
N VAL A 39 -1.44 15.19 -10.06
CA VAL A 39 -0.95 14.33 -8.98
C VAL A 39 -1.77 14.53 -7.71
N ASP A 40 -2.00 15.77 -7.29
CA ASP A 40 -2.77 16.08 -6.09
C ASP A 40 -4.21 15.57 -6.19
N ARG A 41 -4.81 15.65 -7.38
CA ARG A 41 -6.13 15.07 -7.65
C ARG A 41 -6.12 13.55 -7.51
N ALA A 42 -5.15 12.86 -8.09
CA ALA A 42 -5.04 11.41 -7.98
C ALA A 42 -4.82 10.95 -6.53
N ILE A 43 -4.00 11.69 -5.75
CA ILE A 43 -3.80 11.45 -4.32
C ILE A 43 -5.10 11.67 -3.54
N ALA A 44 -5.87 12.71 -3.88
CA ALA A 44 -7.16 13.00 -3.24
C ALA A 44 -8.17 11.89 -3.52
N ASP A 45 -8.27 11.43 -4.77
CA ASP A 45 -9.17 10.34 -5.18
C ASP A 45 -8.79 9.01 -4.50
N ALA A 46 -7.48 8.70 -4.42
CA ALA A 46 -6.97 7.55 -3.66
C ALA A 46 -7.30 7.66 -2.17
N SER A 47 -7.15 8.85 -1.60
CA SER A 47 -7.44 9.07 -0.19
C SER A 47 -8.92 8.91 0.13
N ALA A 48 -9.79 9.50 -0.69
CA ALA A 48 -11.25 9.38 -0.56
C ALA A 48 -11.71 7.93 -0.71
N THR A 49 -11.10 7.18 -1.63
CA THR A 49 -11.40 5.75 -1.80
C THR A 49 -11.04 4.96 -0.55
N ILE A 50 -9.82 5.14 0.00
CA ILE A 50 -9.41 4.48 1.25
C ILE A 50 -10.34 4.86 2.40
N ASP A 51 -10.64 6.14 2.57
CA ASP A 51 -11.54 6.64 3.61
C ASP A 51 -12.91 5.95 3.55
N SER A 52 -13.45 5.73 2.36
CA SER A 52 -14.76 5.08 2.19
C SER A 52 -14.81 3.65 2.76
N TYR A 53 -13.73 2.88 2.64
CA TYR A 53 -13.63 1.53 3.20
C TYR A 53 -13.39 1.55 4.72
N LEU A 54 -12.62 2.53 5.21
CA LEU A 54 -12.26 2.62 6.62
C LEU A 54 -13.37 3.21 7.49
N ALA A 55 -14.19 4.11 6.93
CA ALA A 55 -15.29 4.79 7.63
C ALA A 55 -16.30 3.82 8.27
N ALA A 56 -16.40 2.59 7.77
CA ALA A 56 -17.28 1.57 8.33
C ALA A 56 -16.81 1.05 9.71
N ARG A 57 -15.52 1.16 10.03
CA ARG A 57 -14.92 0.54 11.23
C ARG A 57 -14.06 1.45 12.08
N TYR A 58 -13.46 2.49 11.49
CA TYR A 58 -12.53 3.38 12.17
C TYR A 58 -13.05 4.81 12.16
N PRO A 59 -12.92 5.55 13.27
CA PRO A 59 -13.17 6.98 13.26
C PRO A 59 -12.11 7.67 12.38
N LEU A 60 -12.58 8.55 11.50
CA LEU A 60 -11.73 9.35 10.62
C LEU A 60 -11.69 10.80 11.13
N PRO A 61 -10.54 11.51 11.02
CA PRO A 61 -9.27 11.03 10.46
C PRO A 61 -8.53 10.05 11.39
N LEU A 62 -7.77 9.12 10.80
CA LEU A 62 -6.95 8.17 11.57
C LEU A 62 -5.85 8.90 12.36
N PRO A 63 -5.57 8.51 13.62
CA PRO A 63 -4.54 9.15 14.45
C PRO A 63 -3.11 8.81 13.97
N GLN A 64 -2.92 7.61 13.44
CA GLN A 64 -1.65 7.16 12.87
C GLN A 64 -1.94 6.45 11.57
N ILE A 65 -1.16 6.78 10.52
CA ILE A 65 -1.27 6.14 9.21
C ILE A 65 -0.25 4.99 9.15
N PRO A 66 -0.70 3.73 9.07
CA PRO A 66 0.21 2.61 8.90
C PRO A 66 0.94 2.70 7.55
N PRO A 67 2.23 2.28 7.45
CA PRO A 67 2.98 2.29 6.19
C PRO A 67 2.31 1.50 5.05
N VAL A 68 1.50 0.49 5.41
CA VAL A 68 0.74 -0.30 4.43
C VAL A 68 -0.34 0.54 3.73
N LEU A 69 -0.99 1.48 4.42
CA LEU A 69 -1.97 2.38 3.80
C LEU A 69 -1.28 3.39 2.89
N ASN A 70 -0.09 3.87 3.26
CA ASN A 70 0.70 4.75 2.40
C ASN A 70 1.07 4.03 1.09
N ARG A 71 1.57 2.78 1.16
CA ARG A 71 1.86 1.96 -0.02
C ARG A 71 0.63 1.82 -0.92
N PHE A 72 -0.50 1.42 -0.37
CA PHE A 72 -1.72 1.23 -1.17
C PHE A 72 -2.26 2.54 -1.74
N ALA A 73 -2.16 3.65 -1.00
CA ALA A 73 -2.50 4.96 -1.52
C ALA A 73 -1.61 5.34 -2.72
N CYS A 74 -0.30 5.07 -2.67
CA CYS A 74 0.58 5.29 -3.82
C CYS A 74 0.19 4.44 -5.03
N ASP A 75 -0.09 3.16 -4.83
CA ASP A 75 -0.49 2.24 -5.91
C ASP A 75 -1.83 2.67 -6.56
N MET A 76 -2.78 3.12 -5.74
CA MET A 76 -4.07 3.62 -6.22
C MET A 76 -3.93 4.97 -6.94
N ALA A 77 -3.13 5.90 -6.42
CA ALA A 77 -2.85 7.17 -7.08
C ALA A 77 -2.17 6.94 -8.44
N ARG A 78 -1.20 6.03 -8.52
CA ARG A 78 -0.58 5.63 -9.80
C ARG A 78 -1.62 5.11 -10.79
N TYR A 79 -2.52 4.25 -10.34
CA TYR A 79 -3.62 3.76 -11.19
C TYR A 79 -4.51 4.90 -11.70
N PHE A 80 -4.87 5.87 -10.86
CA PHE A 80 -5.69 7.01 -11.28
C PHE A 80 -5.00 7.98 -12.24
N LEU A 81 -3.66 8.04 -12.22
CA LEU A 81 -2.90 8.79 -13.20
C LEU A 81 -2.90 8.13 -14.59
N HIS A 82 -3.19 6.83 -14.69
CA HIS A 82 -3.38 6.16 -15.97
C HIS A 82 -4.81 6.35 -16.50
N ASP A 83 -5.00 7.33 -17.39
CA ASP A 83 -6.33 7.68 -17.92
C ASP A 83 -6.96 6.61 -18.85
N ARG A 84 -6.17 6.03 -19.78
CA ARG A 84 -6.74 5.19 -20.88
C ARG A 84 -6.25 3.75 -20.95
N SER A 85 -5.05 3.44 -20.46
CA SER A 85 -4.47 2.11 -20.57
C SER A 85 -3.45 1.89 -19.45
N PRO A 86 -3.90 1.64 -18.22
CA PRO A 86 -2.99 1.21 -17.16
C PRO A 86 -2.29 -0.09 -17.57
N LEU A 87 -1.02 -0.20 -17.20
CA LEU A 87 -0.29 -1.46 -17.33
C LEU A 87 -0.99 -2.56 -16.52
N GLU A 88 -0.86 -3.80 -16.95
CA GLU A 88 -1.46 -4.94 -16.24
C GLU A 88 -0.98 -5.01 -14.79
N GLU A 89 0.31 -4.73 -14.55
CA GLU A 89 0.88 -4.67 -13.20
C GLU A 89 0.19 -3.60 -12.34
N VAL A 90 -0.01 -2.38 -12.86
CA VAL A 90 -0.64 -1.29 -12.12
C VAL A 90 -2.08 -1.64 -11.78
N THR A 91 -2.81 -2.25 -12.72
CA THR A 91 -4.17 -2.73 -12.49
C THR A 91 -4.19 -3.86 -11.44
N ALA A 92 -3.22 -4.78 -11.47
CA ALA A 92 -3.12 -5.86 -10.50
C ALA A 92 -2.84 -5.32 -9.08
N ARG A 93 -1.95 -4.34 -8.94
CA ARG A 93 -1.66 -3.65 -7.67
C ARG A 93 -2.87 -2.89 -7.13
N TYR A 94 -3.61 -2.19 -7.99
CA TYR A 94 -4.86 -1.55 -7.60
C TYR A 94 -5.88 -2.56 -7.06
N LYS A 95 -6.06 -3.69 -7.75
CA LYS A 95 -6.97 -4.77 -7.28
C LYS A 95 -6.50 -5.38 -5.97
N GLU A 96 -5.19 -5.55 -5.76
CA GLU A 96 -4.62 -6.01 -4.50
C GLU A 96 -4.95 -5.03 -3.35
N ALA A 97 -4.82 -3.72 -3.59
CA ALA A 97 -5.16 -2.67 -2.65
C ALA A 97 -6.65 -2.69 -2.28
N VAL A 98 -7.54 -2.72 -3.27
CA VAL A 98 -8.99 -2.80 -3.05
C VAL A 98 -9.35 -4.05 -2.24
N ARG A 99 -8.82 -5.22 -2.61
CA ARG A 99 -9.07 -6.48 -1.89
C ARG A 99 -8.58 -6.43 -0.44
N TYR A 100 -7.46 -5.76 -0.18
CA TYR A 100 -6.98 -5.55 1.19
C TYR A 100 -7.95 -4.65 1.97
N LEU A 101 -8.38 -3.53 1.39
CA LEU A 101 -9.32 -2.60 2.02
C LEU A 101 -10.68 -3.24 2.29
N GLU A 102 -11.19 -4.08 1.38
CA GLU A 102 -12.39 -4.88 1.59
C GLU A 102 -12.24 -5.81 2.81
N LYS A 103 -11.10 -6.51 2.92
CA LYS A 103 -10.81 -7.37 4.09
C LYS A 103 -10.72 -6.59 5.39
N VAL A 104 -10.20 -5.37 5.34
CA VAL A 104 -10.18 -4.46 6.50
C VAL A 104 -11.60 -4.03 6.85
N ALA A 105 -12.41 -3.65 5.86
CA ALA A 105 -13.79 -3.20 6.04
C ALA A 105 -14.71 -4.29 6.63
N ILE A 106 -14.51 -5.57 6.28
CA ILE A 106 -15.25 -6.70 6.87
C ILE A 106 -14.69 -7.20 8.20
N GLY A 107 -13.53 -6.70 8.65
CA GLY A 107 -12.90 -7.13 9.89
C GLY A 107 -12.03 -8.37 9.83
N ALA A 108 -11.75 -8.91 8.64
CA ALA A 108 -10.84 -10.03 8.47
C ALA A 108 -9.37 -9.64 8.68
N ILE A 109 -9.01 -8.39 8.42
CA ILE A 109 -7.70 -7.81 8.68
C ILE A 109 -7.88 -6.59 9.60
N THR A 110 -7.00 -6.46 10.59
CA THR A 110 -6.91 -5.27 11.45
C THR A 110 -5.68 -4.48 11.07
N LEU A 111 -5.81 -3.15 11.00
CA LEU A 111 -4.71 -2.24 10.65
C LEU A 111 -3.57 -2.19 11.68
N GLY A 112 -3.66 -2.96 12.78
CA GLY A 112 -2.69 -2.91 13.88
C GLY A 112 -2.63 -1.54 14.55
N ILE A 113 -3.71 -0.77 14.47
CA ILE A 113 -3.89 0.46 15.24
C ILE A 113 -4.72 0.08 16.46
N ASP A 114 -4.05 -0.08 17.60
CA ASP A 114 -4.79 -0.03 18.86
C ASP A 114 -5.25 1.42 19.10
N ALA A 115 -6.23 1.61 19.99
CA ALA A 115 -6.73 2.93 20.35
C ALA A 115 -5.65 3.85 21.00
N GLN A 116 -4.40 3.39 21.11
CA GLN A 116 -3.27 4.11 21.70
C GLN A 116 -2.13 4.40 20.71
N GLY A 117 -2.28 4.06 19.42
CA GLY A 117 -1.25 4.34 18.41
C GLY A 117 0.03 3.51 18.59
N GLN A 118 -0.05 2.38 19.29
CA GLN A 118 1.03 1.41 19.32
C GLN A 118 0.73 0.33 18.28
N ARG A 119 1.70 0.13 17.39
CA ARG A 119 1.75 -1.09 16.58
C ARG A 119 1.70 -2.26 17.57
N PRO A 120 0.75 -3.20 17.49
CA PRO A 120 0.97 -4.46 18.17
C PRO A 120 2.29 -4.97 17.59
N GLU A 121 3.26 -5.22 18.46
CA GLU A 121 4.42 -5.98 18.05
C GLU A 121 3.88 -7.20 17.33
N THR A 122 4.24 -7.33 16.05
CA THR A 122 3.98 -8.53 15.31
C THR A 122 4.66 -9.64 16.10
N MET A 123 3.89 -10.34 16.92
CA MET A 123 4.19 -11.72 17.25
C MET A 123 4.17 -12.42 15.90
N ASP A 124 5.35 -12.49 15.30
CA ASP A 124 5.69 -13.35 14.19
C ASP A 124 5.42 -14.77 14.68
N GLY A 125 4.16 -15.17 14.53
CA GLY A 125 3.64 -16.48 14.85
C GLY A 125 4.13 -17.49 13.81
N ALA A 126 5.44 -17.65 13.72
CA ALA A 126 6.09 -18.78 13.11
C ALA A 126 7.00 -19.43 14.16
N PHE A 127 6.39 -19.96 15.22
CA PHE A 127 7.03 -21.08 15.92
C PHE A 127 7.01 -22.27 14.96
N VAL A 128 8.07 -22.39 14.16
CA VAL A 128 8.46 -23.68 13.62
C VAL A 128 8.87 -24.53 14.82
N THR A 129 7.89 -25.23 15.39
CA THR A 129 8.22 -26.41 16.19
C THR A 129 8.77 -27.43 15.20
N SER A 130 10.09 -27.44 15.05
CA SER A 130 10.76 -28.59 14.45
C SER A 130 10.42 -29.77 15.34
N ALA A 131 9.50 -30.62 14.88
CA ALA A 131 9.27 -31.93 15.46
C ALA A 131 10.64 -32.55 15.74
N GLY A 132 10.88 -32.89 17.00
CA GLY A 132 12.16 -33.43 17.45
C GLY A 132 12.63 -34.54 16.53
N SER A 133 13.89 -34.50 16.13
CA SER A 133 14.52 -35.57 15.37
C SER A 133 14.32 -36.89 16.12
N VAL A 134 13.49 -37.78 15.56
CA VAL A 134 13.22 -39.14 16.08
C VAL A 134 14.31 -40.13 15.65
N PHE A 135 15.46 -39.69 15.15
CA PHE A 135 16.53 -40.60 14.73
C PHE A 135 17.91 -40.17 15.23
N GLY A 136 18.37 -40.85 16.29
CA GLY A 136 19.73 -40.82 16.79
C GLY A 136 19.91 -41.85 17.90
N ARG A 137 20.41 -43.04 17.54
CA ARG A 137 20.43 -44.29 18.33
C ARG A 137 20.96 -44.09 19.76
N THR A 138 20.22 -44.64 20.72
CA THR A 138 20.72 -44.98 22.04
C THR A 138 21.76 -46.09 21.89
N ASP A 139 23.02 -45.80 22.20
CA ASP A 139 23.97 -46.83 22.66
C ASP A 139 24.70 -46.30 23.89
N LYS A 140 24.19 -46.71 25.06
CA LYS A 140 24.88 -46.59 26.33
C LYS A 140 25.90 -47.73 26.43
N GLY A 141 27.17 -47.44 26.14
CA GLY A 141 28.28 -48.26 26.60
C GLY A 141 28.63 -47.89 28.03
N PHE A 142 28.43 -48.82 28.96
CA PHE A 142 28.90 -48.76 30.34
C PHE A 142 30.37 -49.23 30.42
N ILE A 143 31.04 -48.77 31.49
CA ILE A 143 32.34 -49.13 32.08
C ILE A 143 33.60 -48.66 31.36
#